data_AF-A0A0F9JX54-F1
#
_entry.id   AF-A0A0F9JX54-F1
#
_cell.length_a   1.000
_cell.length_b   1.000
_cell.length_c   1.000
_cell.angle_alpha   90.00
_cell.angle_beta   90.00
_cell.angle_gamma   90.00
#
_symmetry.space_group_name_H-M   'P 1'
#
loop_
_entity.id
_entity.type
_entity.pdbx_description
1 polymer ?
#
loop_
_entity_poly.entity_id
_entity_poly.type
_entity_poly.pdbx_seq_one_letter_code
_entity_poly.pdbx_strand_id
1 'polypeptide(L)'
;MKRGSRCTNKAYWRCAGSDYYCGVHSAGRRSSRTQLAKDPNAAKKRVQLYARWKQAARNAAAHNRAHGRKGHVRCGKMAMMRAPVPDDGFLMVFPNRRHQTRPDGFGCSALSPMSLGPVDEHHQRDLPPALSIENYHQFNKVFPNEVDADSGEPLPVFFEKQLDAYRDPEPHRHKYPRAELQRMADAGANPNAPLYCYHLDDEGGAHHYSYLESRMFYCVWMERLAKRADAFAELRAMRDDGYNLQVMGYDGYAVTRSVDEHFADASRPFGHELVIYCLLTIDDPAHYPWTRYYHAHRDRFPMLRELVEK
;
A
#
# COMPACT_ATOMS: atom_id res chain seq x y z
N MET A 1 -8.77 -17.21 17.74
CA MET A 1 -9.91 -17.15 18.69
C MET A 1 -9.66 -18.17 19.78
N LYS A 2 -9.71 -17.77 21.05
CA LYS A 2 -9.62 -18.73 22.17
C LYS A 2 -10.88 -19.61 22.15
N ARG A 3 -10.75 -20.93 22.29
CA ARG A 3 -11.93 -21.81 22.44
C ARG A 3 -12.72 -21.34 23.67
N GLY A 4 -14.04 -21.19 23.53
CA GLY A 4 -14.93 -20.74 24.60
C GLY A 4 -15.26 -19.24 24.63
N SER A 5 -14.57 -18.37 23.87
CA SER A 5 -14.93 -16.95 23.82
C SER A 5 -16.13 -16.67 22.90
N ARG A 6 -17.02 -15.74 23.30
CA ARG A 6 -18.18 -15.30 22.49
C ARG A 6 -17.71 -14.67 21.17
N CYS A 7 -18.33 -15.07 20.05
CA CYS A 7 -18.05 -14.51 18.73
C CYS A 7 -18.57 -13.08 18.61
N THR A 8 -17.72 -12.13 18.18
CA THR A 8 -18.08 -10.72 17.95
C THR A 8 -18.45 -10.41 16.49
N ASN A 9 -18.29 -11.36 15.56
CA ASN A 9 -18.68 -11.18 14.17
C ASN A 9 -20.20 -11.11 14.02
N LYS A 10 -20.67 -10.37 13.02
CA LYS A 10 -22.09 -10.35 12.63
C LYS A 10 -22.58 -11.76 12.31
N ALA A 11 -23.78 -12.08 12.77
CA ALA A 11 -24.47 -13.29 12.36
C ALA A 11 -25.00 -13.12 10.94
N TYR A 12 -24.87 -14.17 10.13
CA TYR A 12 -25.39 -14.22 8.76
C TYR A 12 -26.32 -15.42 8.55
N TRP A 13 -26.31 -16.36 9.50
CA TRP A 13 -26.96 -17.66 9.38
C TRP A 13 -27.73 -17.98 10.65
N ARG A 14 -28.91 -18.56 10.49
CA ARG A 14 -29.66 -19.26 11.53
C ARG A 14 -29.47 -20.76 11.34
N CYS A 15 -29.16 -21.51 12.39
CA CYS A 15 -29.12 -22.98 12.35
C CYS A 15 -30.25 -23.56 13.23
N ALA A 16 -30.43 -24.89 13.18
CA ALA A 16 -31.38 -25.59 14.06
C ALA A 16 -31.16 -25.22 15.54
N GLY A 17 -32.25 -24.99 16.29
CA GLY A 17 -32.17 -24.67 17.73
C GLY A 17 -32.10 -23.17 18.07
N SER A 18 -32.40 -22.26 17.14
CA SER A 18 -32.40 -20.79 17.34
C SER A 18 -31.03 -20.12 17.36
N ASP A 19 -29.96 -20.87 17.16
CA ASP A 19 -28.62 -20.33 17.18
C ASP A 19 -28.30 -19.47 15.94
N TYR A 20 -27.61 -18.36 16.17
CA TYR A 20 -27.14 -17.45 15.14
C TYR A 20 -25.63 -17.58 14.96
N TYR A 21 -25.20 -17.81 13.72
CA TYR A 21 -23.80 -18.04 13.39
C TYR A 21 -23.28 -17.01 12.37
N CYS A 22 -22.02 -16.63 12.54
CA CYS A 22 -21.29 -15.88 11.52
C CYS A 22 -20.82 -16.81 10.38
N GLY A 23 -20.17 -16.24 9.36
CA GLY A 23 -19.68 -17.00 8.21
C GLY A 23 -18.68 -18.10 8.60
N VAL A 24 -17.76 -17.81 9.51
CA VAL A 24 -16.71 -18.76 9.94
C VAL A 24 -17.30 -19.90 10.78
N HIS A 25 -18.12 -19.58 11.79
CA HIS A 25 -18.66 -20.59 12.71
C HIS A 25 -19.81 -21.43 12.12
N SER A 26 -20.33 -21.05 10.95
CA SER A 26 -21.32 -21.85 10.21
C SER A 26 -20.68 -22.81 9.19
N ALA A 27 -19.35 -22.84 9.05
CA ALA A 27 -18.68 -23.61 8.01
C ALA A 27 -18.97 -25.13 8.06
N GLY A 28 -19.05 -25.72 9.25
CA GLY A 28 -19.42 -27.12 9.47
C GLY A 28 -20.94 -27.40 9.45
N ARG A 29 -21.77 -26.39 9.21
CA ARG A 29 -23.25 -26.46 9.28
C ARG A 29 -23.91 -26.03 7.97
N ARG A 30 -23.24 -26.26 6.84
CA ARG A 30 -23.71 -25.76 5.52
C ARG A 30 -25.06 -26.35 5.11
N SER A 31 -25.33 -27.60 5.45
CA SER A 31 -26.57 -28.32 5.09
C SER A 31 -27.79 -27.88 5.91
N SER A 32 -27.60 -27.27 7.09
CA SER A 32 -28.68 -26.97 8.05
C SER A 32 -28.82 -25.49 8.39
N ARG A 33 -28.13 -24.60 7.67
CA ARG A 33 -28.16 -23.17 7.90
C ARG A 33 -29.09 -22.45 6.92
N THR A 34 -29.88 -21.51 7.43
CA THR A 34 -30.69 -20.58 6.63
C THR A 34 -30.08 -19.20 6.70
N GLN A 35 -29.97 -18.50 5.57
CA GLN A 35 -29.45 -17.13 5.54
C GLN A 35 -30.41 -16.19 6.26
N LEU A 36 -29.87 -15.30 7.11
CA LEU A 36 -30.67 -14.25 7.73
C LEU A 36 -31.11 -13.22 6.69
N ALA A 37 -32.34 -12.72 6.85
CA ALA A 37 -32.84 -11.63 6.03
C ALA A 37 -31.90 -10.41 6.16
N LYS A 38 -31.50 -9.86 5.01
CA LYS A 38 -30.71 -8.63 4.97
C LYS A 38 -31.65 -7.45 5.26
N ASP A 39 -31.16 -6.44 5.97
CA ASP A 39 -31.91 -5.19 6.16
C ASP A 39 -32.26 -4.60 4.78
N PRO A 40 -33.57 -4.49 4.43
CA PRO A 40 -33.98 -3.97 3.12
C PRO A 40 -33.54 -2.51 2.91
N ASN A 41 -33.26 -1.78 3.99
CA ASN A 41 -32.81 -0.39 3.95
C ASN A 41 -31.29 -0.24 4.00
N ALA A 42 -30.51 -1.33 4.02
CA ALA A 42 -29.05 -1.26 4.18
C ALA A 42 -28.36 -0.37 3.13
N ALA A 43 -28.80 -0.44 1.87
CA ALA A 43 -28.25 0.38 0.80
C ALA A 43 -28.54 1.88 1.01
N LYS A 44 -29.81 2.22 1.34
CA LYS A 44 -30.23 3.59 1.63
C LYS A 44 -29.49 4.17 2.84
N LYS A 45 -29.42 3.41 3.94
CA LYS A 45 -28.66 3.79 5.15
C LYS A 45 -27.20 4.06 4.85
N ARG A 46 -26.59 3.26 3.98
CA ARG A 46 -25.19 3.42 3.57
C ARG A 46 -24.96 4.69 2.75
N VAL A 47 -25.85 4.99 1.79
CA VAL A 47 -25.79 6.25 1.02
C VAL A 47 -25.93 7.47 1.94
N GLN A 48 -26.89 7.43 2.88
CA GLN A 48 -27.07 8.50 3.87
C GLN A 48 -25.84 8.66 4.77
N LEU A 49 -25.22 7.56 5.18
CA LEU A 49 -23.99 7.58 5.97
C LEU A 49 -22.84 8.27 5.21
N TYR A 50 -22.65 7.92 3.93
CA TYR A 50 -21.60 8.53 3.10
C TYR A 50 -21.85 10.03 2.86
N ALA A 51 -23.11 10.41 2.66
CA ALA A 51 -23.48 11.83 2.54
C ALA A 51 -23.15 12.61 3.83
N ARG A 52 -23.43 12.02 5.01
CA ARG A 52 -23.07 12.61 6.30
C ARG A 52 -21.55 12.78 6.46
N TRP A 53 -20.77 11.76 6.10
CA TRP A 53 -19.30 11.85 6.15
C TRP A 53 -18.74 12.95 5.24
N LYS A 54 -19.23 13.02 3.99
CA LYS A 54 -18.83 14.09 3.06
C LYS A 54 -19.23 15.47 3.57
N GLN A 55 -20.40 15.59 4.18
CA GLN A 55 -20.83 16.86 4.79
C GLN A 55 -19.95 17.25 5.99
N ALA A 56 -19.58 16.30 6.85
CA ALA A 56 -18.68 16.56 7.97
C ALA A 56 -17.31 17.06 7.48
N ALA A 57 -16.75 16.44 6.43
CA ALA A 57 -15.50 16.89 5.82
C ALA A 57 -15.59 18.31 5.23
N ARG A 58 -16.70 18.64 4.55
CA ARG A 58 -16.96 20.00 4.03
C ARG A 58 -17.10 21.03 5.15
N ASN A 59 -17.77 20.69 6.23
CA ASN A 59 -17.91 21.57 7.39
C ASN A 59 -16.53 21.85 8.02
N ALA A 60 -15.69 20.81 8.16
CA ALA A 60 -14.33 20.97 8.63
C ALA A 60 -13.48 21.84 7.69
N ALA A 61 -13.61 21.65 6.36
CA ALA A 61 -12.94 22.49 5.38
C ALA A 61 -13.37 23.96 5.44
N ALA A 62 -14.68 24.22 5.54
CA ALA A 62 -15.21 25.57 5.72
C ALA A 62 -14.68 26.23 7.01
N HIS A 63 -14.63 25.47 8.11
CA HIS A 63 -14.05 25.95 9.36
C HIS A 63 -12.56 26.27 9.21
N ASN A 64 -11.77 25.41 8.57
CA ASN A 64 -10.35 25.64 8.32
C ASN A 64 -10.11 26.90 7.47
N ARG A 65 -10.87 27.07 6.38
CA ARG A 65 -10.82 28.27 5.52
C ARG A 65 -11.14 29.55 6.28
N ALA A 66 -12.19 29.54 7.11
CA ALA A 66 -12.57 30.70 7.93
C ALA A 66 -11.46 31.12 8.92
N HIS A 67 -10.50 30.24 9.21
CA HIS A 67 -9.37 30.51 10.09
C HIS A 67 -8.04 30.62 9.34
N GLY A 68 -8.04 30.67 8.00
CA GLY A 68 -6.81 30.72 7.20
C GLY A 68 -5.90 29.51 7.36
N ARG A 69 -6.47 28.34 7.70
CA ARG A 69 -5.71 27.09 7.92
C ARG A 69 -5.85 26.14 6.74
N LYS A 70 -4.76 25.46 6.41
CA LYS A 70 -4.78 24.27 5.55
C LYS A 70 -5.44 23.10 6.29
N GLY A 71 -5.89 22.11 5.55
CA GLY A 71 -6.42 20.87 6.09
C GLY A 71 -5.33 19.96 6.65
N HIS A 72 -5.74 19.11 7.61
CA HIS A 72 -4.88 18.09 8.20
C HIS A 72 -4.85 16.83 7.33
N VAL A 73 -3.71 16.15 7.30
CA VAL A 73 -3.58 14.86 6.61
C VAL A 73 -3.28 13.78 7.62
N ARG A 74 -3.85 12.60 7.43
CA ARG A 74 -3.52 11.38 8.20
C ARG A 74 -3.67 10.14 7.34
N CYS A 75 -3.15 9.02 7.80
CA CYS A 75 -3.33 7.72 7.18
C CYS A 75 -4.35 6.87 7.94
N GLY A 76 -5.09 6.03 7.24
CA GLY A 76 -6.03 5.07 7.81
C GLY A 76 -5.88 3.67 7.23
N LYS A 77 -6.04 2.65 8.08
CA LYS A 77 -5.93 1.25 7.68
C LYS A 77 -7.25 0.70 7.15
N MET A 78 -7.21 0.18 5.93
CA MET A 78 -8.28 -0.66 5.40
C MET A 78 -8.09 -2.10 5.86
N ALA A 79 -9.20 -2.81 6.05
CA ALA A 79 -9.18 -4.23 6.35
C ALA A 79 -10.06 -4.98 5.37
N MET A 80 -9.61 -6.19 5.00
CA MET A 80 -10.38 -7.06 4.12
C MET A 80 -11.77 -7.31 4.71
N MET A 81 -12.79 -7.21 3.84
CA MET A 81 -14.20 -7.43 4.20
C MET A 81 -14.76 -6.49 5.28
N ARG A 82 -14.07 -5.39 5.60
CA ARG A 82 -14.57 -4.35 6.51
C ARG A 82 -14.71 -3.04 5.76
N ALA A 83 -15.80 -2.33 6.02
CA ALA A 83 -15.97 -0.99 5.49
C ALA A 83 -14.92 -0.07 6.16
N PRO A 84 -14.24 0.79 5.39
CA PRO A 84 -13.42 1.84 5.96
C PRO A 84 -14.33 2.80 6.74
N VAL A 85 -13.78 3.40 7.79
CA VAL A 85 -14.48 4.38 8.62
C VAL A 85 -13.61 5.64 8.63
N PRO A 86 -14.15 6.80 8.21
CA PRO A 86 -13.44 8.06 8.41
C PRO A 86 -13.50 8.43 9.88
N ASP A 87 -12.42 8.99 10.42
CA ASP A 87 -12.55 9.74 11.67
C ASP A 87 -13.20 11.11 11.37
N ASP A 88 -13.82 11.69 12.38
CA ASP A 88 -14.74 12.81 12.20
C ASP A 88 -14.10 14.02 11.50
N GLY A 89 -14.85 14.63 10.58
CA GLY A 89 -14.40 15.79 9.79
C GLY A 89 -13.36 15.52 8.71
N PHE A 90 -13.02 14.27 8.39
CA PHE A 90 -12.07 13.95 7.31
C PHE A 90 -12.74 13.33 6.08
N LEU A 91 -12.22 13.70 4.91
CA LEU A 91 -12.52 13.05 3.64
C LEU A 91 -11.59 11.83 3.46
N MET A 92 -12.16 10.65 3.26
CA MET A 92 -11.37 9.48 2.88
C MET A 92 -10.84 9.64 1.45
N VAL A 93 -9.57 9.36 1.27
CA VAL A 93 -8.85 9.38 -0.01
C VAL A 93 -8.36 7.97 -0.32
N PHE A 94 -8.62 7.44 -1.51
CA PHE A 94 -8.31 6.06 -1.89
C PHE A 94 -7.34 6.01 -3.08
N PRO A 95 -6.01 5.93 -2.83
CA PRO A 95 -5.00 5.84 -3.89
C PRO A 95 -4.85 4.44 -4.50
N ASN A 96 -5.72 3.49 -4.13
CA ASN A 96 -5.66 2.12 -4.67
C ASN A 96 -6.25 2.05 -6.09
N ARG A 97 -5.57 1.34 -7.02
CA ARG A 97 -6.01 1.16 -8.42
C ARG A 97 -7.47 0.71 -8.58
N ARG A 98 -8.00 -0.07 -7.63
CA ARG A 98 -9.37 -0.63 -7.69
C ARG A 98 -10.44 0.25 -7.03
N HIS A 99 -10.07 1.40 -6.51
CA HIS A 99 -10.95 2.22 -5.65
C HIS A 99 -11.35 3.57 -6.26
N GLN A 100 -11.12 3.79 -7.56
CA GLN A 100 -11.45 5.06 -8.23
C GLN A 100 -12.92 5.47 -8.08
N THR A 101 -13.85 4.51 -8.19
CA THR A 101 -15.30 4.77 -8.21
C THR A 101 -15.97 4.60 -6.84
N ARG A 102 -15.21 4.59 -5.76
CA ARG A 102 -15.75 4.41 -4.41
C ARG A 102 -16.68 5.56 -4.02
N PRO A 103 -17.94 5.28 -3.63
CA PRO A 103 -18.89 6.34 -3.29
C PRO A 103 -18.63 6.98 -1.92
N ASP A 104 -17.85 6.33 -1.06
CA ASP A 104 -17.61 6.73 0.33
C ASP A 104 -16.42 7.68 0.53
N GLY A 105 -15.72 8.06 -0.53
CA GLY A 105 -14.64 9.04 -0.46
C GLY A 105 -14.23 9.54 -1.83
N PHE A 106 -12.98 10.00 -1.92
CA PHE A 106 -12.35 10.46 -3.14
C PHE A 106 -11.41 9.37 -3.66
N GLY A 107 -11.62 8.91 -4.90
CA GLY A 107 -10.76 7.93 -5.56
C GLY A 107 -9.65 8.64 -6.33
N CYS A 108 -8.40 8.20 -6.13
CA CYS A 108 -7.23 8.72 -6.83
C CYS A 108 -6.32 7.57 -7.29
N SER A 109 -6.89 6.62 -8.03
CA SER A 109 -6.18 5.43 -8.51
C SER A 109 -4.93 5.74 -9.33
N ALA A 110 -4.84 6.93 -9.94
CA ALA A 110 -3.66 7.41 -10.65
C ALA A 110 -2.41 7.52 -9.75
N LEU A 111 -2.59 7.59 -8.42
CA LEU A 111 -1.49 7.60 -7.44
C LEU A 111 -1.13 6.20 -6.91
N SER A 112 -1.75 5.16 -7.47
CA SER A 112 -1.40 3.78 -7.16
C SER A 112 -0.02 3.45 -7.76
N PRO A 113 0.84 2.68 -7.07
CA PRO A 113 2.07 2.14 -7.69
C PRO A 113 1.78 1.25 -8.91
N MET A 114 0.58 0.70 -9.00
CA MET A 114 0.06 -0.05 -10.15
C MET A 114 -0.39 0.85 -11.31
N SER A 115 -0.33 2.16 -11.17
CA SER A 115 -0.77 3.13 -12.20
C SER A 115 0.31 4.15 -12.52
N LEU A 116 1.19 4.45 -11.55
CA LEU A 116 2.38 5.26 -11.76
C LEU A 116 3.45 4.47 -12.51
N GLY A 117 3.92 5.04 -13.61
CA GLY A 117 4.98 4.52 -14.47
C GLY A 117 5.13 5.40 -15.72
N PRO A 118 6.11 5.11 -16.59
CA PRO A 118 7.17 4.11 -16.38
C PRO A 118 8.19 4.55 -15.33
N VAL A 119 8.99 3.58 -14.87
CA VAL A 119 10.25 3.78 -14.16
C VAL A 119 11.34 3.58 -15.21
N ASP A 120 12.00 4.65 -15.64
CA ASP A 120 12.88 4.67 -16.82
C ASP A 120 14.36 4.88 -16.49
N GLU A 121 14.68 5.73 -15.51
CA GLU A 121 16.05 6.02 -15.07
C GLU A 121 16.48 5.12 -13.90
N HIS A 122 16.14 3.82 -13.93
CA HIS A 122 16.39 2.92 -12.79
C HIS A 122 17.81 2.34 -12.72
N HIS A 123 18.63 2.50 -13.76
CA HIS A 123 20.02 1.99 -13.80
C HIS A 123 20.13 0.49 -13.46
N GLN A 124 19.19 -0.31 -13.96
CA GLN A 124 19.31 -1.77 -13.89
C GLN A 124 19.78 -2.24 -15.24
N ARG A 125 21.00 -2.75 -15.28
CA ARG A 125 21.62 -3.23 -16.50
C ARG A 125 20.79 -4.35 -17.13
N ASP A 126 20.72 -4.35 -18.45
CA ASP A 126 20.01 -5.33 -19.28
C ASP A 126 18.48 -5.40 -19.09
N LEU A 127 17.89 -4.51 -18.28
CA LEU A 127 16.44 -4.37 -18.14
C LEU A 127 15.90 -3.13 -18.87
N PRO A 128 14.74 -3.23 -19.55
CA PRO A 128 14.07 -2.07 -20.14
C PRO A 128 13.40 -1.21 -19.05
N PRO A 129 12.85 -0.03 -19.35
CA PRO A 129 11.99 0.68 -18.41
C PRO A 129 10.84 -0.21 -17.90
N ALA A 130 10.64 -0.25 -16.58
CA ALA A 130 9.50 -0.95 -16.01
C ALA A 130 8.24 -0.11 -16.18
N LEU A 131 7.19 -0.67 -16.77
CA LEU A 131 5.97 0.09 -17.12
C LEU A 131 5.13 0.56 -15.92
N SER A 132 5.46 0.09 -14.70
CA SER A 132 4.88 0.59 -13.46
C SER A 132 5.85 0.47 -12.27
N ILE A 133 5.66 1.31 -11.25
CA ILE A 133 6.37 1.18 -9.96
C ILE A 133 6.12 -0.21 -9.34
N GLU A 134 4.92 -0.77 -9.51
CA GLU A 134 4.60 -2.09 -8.99
C GLU A 134 5.48 -3.17 -9.61
N ASN A 135 5.61 -3.22 -10.95
CA ASN A 135 6.46 -4.21 -11.61
C ASN A 135 7.94 -4.03 -11.23
N TYR A 136 8.41 -2.78 -11.24
CA TYR A 136 9.76 -2.45 -10.78
C TYR A 136 10.03 -2.96 -9.35
N HIS A 137 9.17 -2.62 -8.39
CA HIS A 137 9.44 -2.91 -6.99
C HIS A 137 9.17 -4.38 -6.60
N GLN A 138 8.19 -5.05 -7.22
CA GLN A 138 7.86 -6.44 -6.86
C GLN A 138 8.83 -7.45 -7.45
N PHE A 139 9.30 -7.23 -8.68
CA PHE A 139 10.12 -8.22 -9.38
C PHE A 139 11.62 -8.03 -9.17
N ASN A 140 12.02 -7.00 -8.41
CA ASN A 140 13.35 -6.94 -7.80
C ASN A 140 13.44 -7.73 -6.50
N LYS A 141 12.35 -8.24 -5.95
CA LYS A 141 12.36 -9.03 -4.69
C LYS A 141 12.72 -10.46 -4.98
N VAL A 142 13.75 -10.94 -4.30
CA VAL A 142 14.22 -12.32 -4.38
C VAL A 142 13.65 -13.12 -3.22
N PHE A 143 13.00 -14.24 -3.51
CA PHE A 143 12.42 -15.11 -2.50
C PHE A 143 13.24 -16.39 -2.25
N PRO A 144 13.04 -17.08 -1.12
CA PRO A 144 13.82 -18.27 -0.77
C PRO A 144 13.88 -19.40 -1.81
N ASN A 145 12.88 -19.51 -2.69
CA ASN A 145 12.79 -20.50 -3.76
C ASN A 145 13.46 -20.03 -5.07
N GLU A 146 14.04 -18.84 -5.09
CA GLU A 146 14.64 -18.21 -6.28
C GLU A 146 16.14 -18.02 -6.15
N VAL A 147 16.75 -18.55 -5.09
CA VAL A 147 18.18 -18.48 -4.86
C VAL A 147 18.81 -19.86 -4.94
N ASP A 148 20.06 -19.89 -5.40
CA ASP A 148 20.92 -21.05 -5.27
C ASP A 148 21.25 -21.28 -3.79
N ALA A 149 21.22 -22.53 -3.35
CA ALA A 149 21.33 -22.88 -1.93
C ALA A 149 22.73 -22.64 -1.36
N ASP A 150 23.77 -22.72 -2.21
CA ASP A 150 25.17 -22.64 -1.79
C ASP A 150 25.68 -21.19 -1.86
N SER A 151 25.38 -20.49 -2.96
CA SER A 151 25.84 -19.11 -3.19
C SER A 151 24.89 -18.05 -2.63
N GLY A 152 23.59 -18.36 -2.50
CA GLY A 152 22.56 -17.39 -2.17
C GLY A 152 22.22 -16.41 -3.30
N GLU A 153 22.79 -16.60 -4.49
CA GLU A 153 22.55 -15.75 -5.67
C GLU A 153 21.25 -16.13 -6.38
N PRO A 154 20.60 -15.18 -7.10
CA PRO A 154 19.37 -15.48 -7.82
C PRO A 154 19.58 -16.52 -8.93
N LEU A 155 18.65 -17.45 -9.04
CA LEU A 155 18.59 -18.46 -10.11
C LEU A 155 18.16 -17.82 -11.44
N PRO A 156 18.48 -18.43 -12.61
CA PRO A 156 18.06 -17.91 -13.92
C PRO A 156 16.56 -17.57 -14.05
N VAL A 157 15.71 -18.38 -13.41
CA VAL A 157 14.25 -18.17 -13.39
C VAL A 157 13.83 -16.84 -12.75
N PHE A 158 14.62 -16.28 -11.84
CA PHE A 158 14.37 -14.94 -11.29
C PHE A 158 14.52 -13.87 -12.36
N PHE A 159 15.64 -13.90 -13.11
CA PHE A 159 15.93 -12.92 -14.15
C PHE A 159 14.94 -12.99 -15.31
N GLU A 160 14.50 -14.19 -15.70
CA GLU A 160 13.45 -14.38 -16.71
C GLU A 160 12.14 -13.68 -16.29
N LYS A 161 11.66 -13.96 -15.06
CA LYS A 161 10.45 -13.31 -14.52
C LYS A 161 10.61 -11.80 -14.38
N GLN A 162 11.79 -11.34 -13.98
CA GLN A 162 12.09 -9.91 -13.81
C GLN A 162 11.97 -9.18 -15.15
N LEU A 163 12.61 -9.71 -16.19
CA LEU A 163 12.56 -9.16 -17.54
C LEU A 163 11.14 -9.15 -18.10
N ASP A 164 10.40 -10.25 -17.92
CA ASP A 164 9.01 -10.36 -18.38
C ASP A 164 8.11 -9.32 -17.69
N ALA A 165 8.22 -9.18 -16.36
CA ALA A 165 7.41 -8.24 -15.61
C ALA A 165 7.72 -6.77 -15.94
N TYR A 166 8.97 -6.44 -16.25
CA TYR A 166 9.35 -5.10 -16.66
C TYR A 166 8.68 -4.70 -17.99
N ARG A 167 8.52 -5.68 -18.90
CA ARG A 167 7.86 -5.50 -20.20
C ARG A 167 6.33 -5.56 -20.13
N ASP A 168 5.77 -6.10 -19.05
CA ASP A 168 4.32 -6.27 -18.93
C ASP A 168 3.62 -4.95 -18.59
N PRO A 169 2.65 -4.48 -19.41
CA PRO A 169 1.87 -3.28 -19.10
C PRO A 169 0.89 -3.49 -17.94
N GLU A 170 0.54 -4.73 -17.62
CA GLU A 170 -0.28 -5.04 -16.45
C GLU A 170 0.62 -5.20 -15.20
N PRO A 171 0.36 -4.44 -14.13
CA PRO A 171 1.13 -4.52 -12.90
C PRO A 171 0.80 -5.79 -12.12
N HIS A 172 1.83 -6.54 -11.76
CA HIS A 172 1.70 -7.81 -11.04
C HIS A 172 2.23 -7.72 -9.62
N ARG A 173 1.63 -8.52 -8.73
CA ARG A 173 2.20 -8.79 -7.41
C ARG A 173 3.02 -10.06 -7.52
N HIS A 174 4.25 -10.05 -7.03
CA HIS A 174 5.06 -11.27 -6.96
C HIS A 174 4.39 -12.24 -5.98
N LYS A 175 3.70 -13.25 -6.51
CA LYS A 175 2.92 -14.23 -5.74
C LYS A 175 3.15 -15.62 -6.31
N TYR A 176 3.38 -16.58 -5.43
CA TYR A 176 3.53 -17.97 -5.79
C TYR A 176 2.22 -18.76 -5.65
N PRO A 177 2.04 -19.85 -6.41
CA PRO A 177 0.99 -20.82 -6.18
C PRO A 177 0.99 -21.32 -4.74
N ARG A 178 -0.20 -21.64 -4.20
CA ARG A 178 -0.35 -22.10 -2.81
C ARG A 178 0.52 -23.31 -2.46
N ALA A 179 0.73 -24.22 -3.41
CA ALA A 179 1.57 -25.40 -3.21
C ALA A 179 3.03 -25.02 -2.92
N GLU A 180 3.55 -24.00 -3.61
CA GLU A 180 4.90 -23.50 -3.42
C GLU A 180 5.05 -22.72 -2.12
N LEU A 181 4.07 -21.86 -1.80
CA LEU A 181 4.01 -21.18 -0.49
C LEU A 181 4.01 -22.17 0.67
N GLN A 182 3.32 -23.32 0.52
CA GLN A 182 3.31 -24.38 1.53
C GLN A 182 4.68 -25.05 1.66
N ARG A 183 5.34 -25.40 0.54
CA ARG A 183 6.69 -25.98 0.57
C ARG A 183 7.70 -25.06 1.27
N MET A 184 7.66 -23.76 0.97
CA MET A 184 8.52 -22.76 1.62
C MET A 184 8.26 -22.70 3.13
N ALA A 185 6.98 -22.71 3.53
CA ALA A 185 6.62 -22.70 4.94
C ALA A 185 7.06 -23.98 5.68
N ASP A 186 6.94 -25.14 5.04
CA ASP A 186 7.39 -26.43 5.59
C ASP A 186 8.92 -26.47 5.77
N ALA A 187 9.66 -25.73 4.93
CA ALA A 187 11.10 -25.52 5.05
C ALA A 187 11.48 -24.42 6.08
N GLY A 188 10.51 -23.86 6.82
CA GLY A 188 10.75 -22.83 7.84
C GLY A 188 10.93 -21.41 7.30
N ALA A 189 10.77 -21.19 5.98
CA ALA A 189 10.85 -19.86 5.38
C ALA A 189 9.50 -19.13 5.48
N ASN A 190 9.55 -17.79 5.58
CA ASN A 190 8.34 -16.98 5.46
C ASN A 190 8.06 -16.69 3.98
N PRO A 191 7.05 -17.31 3.36
CA PRO A 191 6.80 -17.17 1.93
C PRO A 191 6.28 -15.78 1.53
N ASN A 192 5.99 -14.90 2.50
CA ASN A 192 5.55 -13.53 2.26
C ASN A 192 6.66 -12.50 2.49
N ALA A 193 7.88 -12.93 2.84
CA ALA A 193 9.02 -12.05 3.07
C ALA A 193 10.12 -12.38 2.06
N PRO A 194 10.56 -11.40 1.25
CA PRO A 194 11.73 -11.59 0.41
C PRO A 194 13.00 -11.68 1.26
N LEU A 195 14.02 -12.36 0.74
CA LEU A 195 15.36 -12.39 1.34
C LEU A 195 16.03 -11.02 1.23
N TYR A 196 16.00 -10.45 0.02
CA TYR A 196 16.54 -9.15 -0.33
C TYR A 196 15.89 -8.64 -1.62
N CYS A 197 16.25 -7.41 -2.02
CA CYS A 197 15.99 -6.90 -3.36
C CYS A 197 17.30 -6.86 -4.15
N TYR A 198 17.26 -7.39 -5.37
CA TYR A 198 18.40 -7.47 -6.26
C TYR A 198 18.44 -6.28 -7.22
N HIS A 199 19.64 -5.77 -7.48
CA HIS A 199 19.88 -4.73 -8.48
C HIS A 199 21.24 -4.96 -9.13
N LEU A 200 21.26 -5.05 -10.46
CA LEU A 200 22.49 -5.08 -11.24
C LEU A 200 22.78 -3.67 -11.76
N ASP A 201 23.85 -3.04 -11.29
CA ASP A 201 24.20 -1.69 -11.74
C ASP A 201 24.74 -1.67 -13.17
N ASP A 202 24.93 -0.47 -13.72
CA ASP A 202 25.40 -0.26 -15.09
C ASP A 202 26.82 -0.83 -15.33
N GLU A 203 27.64 -0.98 -14.29
CA GLU A 203 28.99 -1.57 -14.36
C GLU A 203 28.96 -3.11 -14.26
N GLY A 204 27.80 -3.70 -13.93
CA GLY A 204 27.61 -5.13 -13.71
C GLY A 204 27.84 -5.58 -12.26
N GLY A 205 27.92 -4.63 -11.31
CA GLY A 205 27.94 -4.90 -9.88
C GLY A 205 26.58 -5.37 -9.38
N ALA A 206 26.53 -6.53 -8.74
CA ALA A 206 25.34 -7.06 -8.10
C ALA A 206 25.18 -6.49 -6.69
N HIS A 207 24.00 -5.93 -6.40
CA HIS A 207 23.68 -5.35 -5.10
C HIS A 207 22.50 -6.05 -4.44
N HIS A 208 22.68 -6.37 -3.16
CA HIS A 208 21.65 -6.96 -2.31
C HIS A 208 21.17 -5.95 -1.28
N TYR A 209 19.92 -5.50 -1.43
CA TYR A 209 19.29 -4.56 -0.54
C TYR A 209 18.35 -5.25 0.44
N SER A 210 18.48 -4.93 1.71
CA SER A 210 17.51 -5.32 2.73
C SER A 210 16.12 -4.74 2.43
N TYR A 211 15.11 -5.22 3.18
CA TYR A 211 13.75 -4.67 3.08
C TYR A 211 13.67 -3.17 3.40
N LEU A 212 14.52 -2.66 4.29
CA LEU A 212 14.57 -1.23 4.59
C LEU A 212 15.22 -0.45 3.44
N GLU A 213 16.38 -0.90 2.98
CA GLU A 213 17.10 -0.25 1.89
C GLU A 213 16.28 -0.23 0.60
N SER A 214 15.55 -1.30 0.29
CA SER A 214 14.73 -1.36 -0.93
C SER A 214 13.56 -0.35 -0.94
N ARG A 215 13.15 0.18 0.22
CA ARG A 215 12.16 1.28 0.29
C ARG A 215 12.65 2.54 -0.38
N MET A 216 13.97 2.76 -0.44
CA MET A 216 14.56 3.93 -1.07
C MET A 216 14.11 4.05 -2.53
N PHE A 217 14.31 2.99 -3.30
CA PHE A 217 13.90 2.93 -4.70
C PHE A 217 12.40 3.19 -4.85
N TYR A 218 11.57 2.50 -4.05
CA TYR A 218 10.13 2.66 -4.09
C TYR A 218 9.68 4.10 -3.79
N CYS A 219 10.21 4.71 -2.73
CA CYS A 219 9.80 6.04 -2.29
C CYS A 219 10.26 7.13 -3.25
N VAL A 220 11.49 7.05 -3.77
CA VAL A 220 12.02 8.01 -4.77
C VAL A 220 11.16 7.98 -6.03
N TRP A 221 10.81 6.80 -6.53
CA TRP A 221 9.97 6.70 -7.73
C TRP A 221 8.52 7.12 -7.48
N MET A 222 7.95 6.75 -6.33
CA MET A 222 6.63 7.24 -5.92
C MET A 222 6.61 8.76 -5.84
N GLU A 223 7.63 9.40 -5.24
CA GLU A 223 7.74 10.85 -5.18
C GLU A 223 7.76 11.47 -6.58
N ARG A 224 8.69 11.06 -7.44
CA ARG A 224 8.89 11.65 -8.77
C ARG A 224 7.64 11.55 -9.61
N LEU A 225 7.02 10.36 -9.65
CA LEU A 225 5.87 10.09 -10.50
C LEU A 225 4.57 10.65 -9.91
N ALA A 226 4.37 10.57 -8.58
CA ALA A 226 3.17 11.12 -7.96
C ALA A 226 3.12 12.65 -8.08
N LYS A 227 4.25 13.35 -7.87
CA LYS A 227 4.32 14.82 -8.00
C LYS A 227 3.94 15.33 -9.41
N ARG A 228 4.09 14.50 -10.45
CA ARG A 228 3.72 14.81 -11.83
C ARG A 228 2.27 14.47 -12.17
N ALA A 229 1.58 13.69 -11.33
CA ALA A 229 0.21 13.27 -11.59
C ALA A 229 -0.81 14.33 -11.18
N ASP A 230 -1.78 14.62 -12.06
CA ASP A 230 -2.87 15.58 -11.79
C ASP A 230 -3.63 15.26 -10.50
N ALA A 231 -3.84 13.97 -10.21
CA ALA A 231 -4.50 13.53 -8.99
C ALA A 231 -3.76 13.97 -7.72
N PHE A 232 -2.43 14.08 -7.75
CA PHE A 232 -1.66 14.60 -6.61
C PHE A 232 -1.82 16.11 -6.47
N ALA A 233 -1.79 16.84 -7.60
CA ALA A 233 -2.07 18.27 -7.61
C ALA A 233 -3.46 18.57 -7.04
N GLU A 234 -4.47 17.76 -7.38
CA GLU A 234 -5.82 17.85 -6.82
C GLU A 234 -5.85 17.60 -5.31
N LEU A 235 -5.17 16.57 -4.80
CA LEU A 235 -5.08 16.33 -3.35
C LEU A 235 -4.41 17.48 -2.60
N ARG A 236 -3.34 18.05 -3.16
CA ARG A 236 -2.67 19.23 -2.59
C ARG A 236 -3.62 20.43 -2.58
N ALA A 237 -4.33 20.68 -3.68
CA ALA A 237 -5.33 21.74 -3.76
C ALA A 237 -6.47 21.55 -2.74
N MET A 238 -6.97 20.33 -2.54
CA MET A 238 -7.97 20.03 -1.50
C MET A 238 -7.44 20.35 -0.09
N ARG A 239 -6.21 19.93 0.23
CA ARG A 239 -5.56 20.25 1.51
C ARG A 239 -5.44 21.76 1.68
N ASP A 240 -4.97 22.46 0.65
CA ASP A 240 -4.79 23.91 0.69
C ASP A 240 -6.13 24.67 0.80
N ASP A 241 -7.22 24.15 0.22
CA ASP A 241 -8.61 24.63 0.41
C ASP A 241 -9.22 24.20 1.77
N GLY A 242 -8.42 23.64 2.68
CA GLY A 242 -8.81 23.37 4.06
C GLY A 242 -9.38 21.97 4.30
N TYR A 243 -9.50 21.09 3.31
CA TYR A 243 -10.03 19.73 3.54
C TYR A 243 -9.07 18.89 4.38
N ASN A 244 -9.59 18.31 5.47
CA ASN A 244 -8.86 17.26 6.17
C ASN A 244 -8.92 15.96 5.36
N LEU A 245 -7.76 15.38 5.05
CA LEU A 245 -7.62 14.20 4.19
C LEU A 245 -7.17 12.98 4.99
N GLN A 246 -7.88 11.86 4.83
CA GLN A 246 -7.52 10.58 5.42
C GLN A 246 -7.14 9.61 4.29
N VAL A 247 -5.84 9.43 4.07
CA VAL A 247 -5.28 8.54 3.04
C VAL A 247 -5.49 7.09 3.48
N MET A 248 -6.38 6.38 2.77
CA MET A 248 -6.84 5.04 3.13
C MET A 248 -6.18 3.98 2.27
N GLY A 249 -5.66 2.94 2.91
CA GLY A 249 -5.29 1.73 2.19
C GLY A 249 -4.89 0.58 3.10
N TYR A 250 -4.54 -0.56 2.51
CA TYR A 250 -4.35 -1.81 3.26
C TYR A 250 -3.06 -1.80 4.10
N ASP A 251 -2.06 -1.08 3.62
CA ASP A 251 -0.78 -0.88 4.30
C ASP A 251 -0.74 0.43 5.10
N GLY A 252 -1.78 1.26 5.00
CA GLY A 252 -1.92 2.49 5.76
C GLY A 252 -2.09 2.26 7.27
N TYR A 253 -1.61 3.20 8.08
CA TYR A 253 -1.80 3.23 9.54
C TYR A 253 -1.50 4.62 10.10
N ALA A 254 -1.97 4.91 11.31
CA ALA A 254 -1.76 6.19 11.97
C ALA A 254 -0.27 6.50 12.20
N VAL A 255 0.14 7.72 11.87
CA VAL A 255 1.50 8.25 12.11
C VAL A 255 1.58 8.74 13.55
N THR A 256 1.95 7.85 14.47
CA THR A 256 1.99 8.11 15.94
C THR A 256 3.37 8.49 16.47
N ARG A 257 4.37 8.57 15.59
CA ARG A 257 5.79 8.80 15.84
C ARG A 257 6.32 9.67 14.69
N SER A 258 7.60 10.04 14.70
CA SER A 258 8.18 10.74 13.56
C SER A 258 8.10 9.90 12.28
N VAL A 259 8.03 10.55 11.11
CA VAL A 259 8.01 9.84 9.82
C VAL A 259 9.30 9.07 9.56
N ASP A 260 10.44 9.55 10.07
CA ASP A 260 11.73 8.86 9.99
C ASP A 260 11.70 7.55 10.79
N GLU A 261 11.11 7.53 11.98
CA GLU A 261 10.94 6.30 12.76
C GLU A 261 10.04 5.28 12.07
N HIS A 262 8.97 5.74 11.40
CA HIS A 262 8.13 4.83 10.60
C HIS A 262 8.85 4.33 9.35
N PHE A 263 9.68 5.17 8.71
CA PHE A 263 10.48 4.77 7.57
C PHE A 263 11.54 3.72 7.95
N ALA A 264 12.22 3.90 9.08
CA ALA A 264 13.22 2.98 9.61
C ALA A 264 12.63 1.68 10.20
N ASP A 265 11.34 1.66 10.52
CA ASP A 265 10.67 0.47 11.07
C ASP A 265 10.44 -0.61 10.01
N ALA A 266 11.36 -1.56 9.94
CA ALA A 266 11.29 -2.71 9.03
C ALA A 266 10.17 -3.70 9.38
N SER A 267 9.57 -3.63 10.59
CA SER A 267 8.52 -4.58 11.02
C SER A 267 7.15 -4.28 10.40
N ARG A 268 7.00 -3.11 9.76
CA ARG A 268 5.75 -2.64 9.16
C ARG A 268 6.02 -2.07 7.78
N PRO A 269 5.05 -2.12 6.85
CA PRO A 269 5.24 -1.53 5.53
C PRO A 269 5.37 -0.01 5.62
N PHE A 270 6.20 0.58 4.75
CA PHE A 270 6.15 2.01 4.43
C PHE A 270 5.55 2.14 3.03
N GLY A 271 4.25 1.88 2.94
CA GLY A 271 3.52 1.82 1.67
C GLY A 271 3.23 3.21 1.06
N HIS A 272 2.70 3.24 -0.16
CA HIS A 272 2.30 4.48 -0.85
C HIS A 272 1.42 5.41 -0.02
N GLU A 273 0.61 4.91 0.91
CA GLU A 273 -0.21 5.74 1.80
C GLU A 273 0.66 6.66 2.67
N LEU A 274 1.77 6.14 3.22
CA LEU A 274 2.71 6.92 4.01
C LEU A 274 3.58 7.83 3.14
N VAL A 275 3.93 7.39 1.92
CA VAL A 275 4.63 8.25 0.97
C VAL A 275 3.76 9.46 0.62
N ILE A 276 2.51 9.26 0.21
CA ILE A 276 1.55 10.34 -0.08
C ILE A 276 1.35 11.24 1.14
N TYR A 277 1.26 10.67 2.35
CA TYR A 277 1.22 11.46 3.58
C TYR A 277 2.45 12.38 3.71
N CYS A 278 3.66 11.87 3.51
CA CYS A 278 4.88 12.67 3.58
C CYS A 278 4.86 13.79 2.53
N LEU A 279 4.54 13.46 1.28
CA LEU A 279 4.45 14.43 0.17
C LEU A 279 3.42 15.55 0.43
N LEU A 280 2.35 15.25 1.18
CA LEU A 280 1.32 16.24 1.51
C LEU A 280 1.58 16.99 2.82
N THR A 281 2.52 16.57 3.66
CA THR A 281 2.71 17.16 5.01
C THR A 281 4.08 17.79 5.23
N ILE A 282 5.07 17.44 4.40
CA ILE A 282 6.43 17.96 4.47
C ILE A 282 6.63 18.84 3.23
N ASP A 283 6.82 20.13 3.44
CA ASP A 283 6.90 21.09 2.34
C ASP A 283 8.28 21.06 1.64
N ASP A 284 9.35 20.76 2.39
CA ASP A 284 10.72 20.69 1.88
C ASP A 284 11.15 19.23 1.60
N PRO A 285 11.41 18.85 0.33
CA PRO A 285 11.84 17.50 -0.03
C PRO A 285 13.13 17.01 0.67
N ALA A 286 14.00 17.92 1.11
CA ALA A 286 15.20 17.56 1.88
C ALA A 286 14.86 16.90 3.23
N HIS A 287 13.65 17.13 3.74
CA HIS A 287 13.15 16.54 4.99
C HIS A 287 12.33 15.27 4.79
N TYR A 288 12.18 14.77 3.55
CA TYR A 288 11.56 13.45 3.36
C TYR A 288 12.44 12.36 3.99
N PRO A 289 11.83 11.35 4.63
CA PRO A 289 12.59 10.35 5.39
C PRO A 289 13.52 9.53 4.48
N TRP A 290 13.13 9.27 3.23
CA TRP A 290 14.00 8.61 2.26
C TRP A 290 15.15 9.52 1.80
N THR A 291 14.92 10.82 1.56
CA THR A 291 16.00 11.76 1.23
C THR A 291 17.04 11.86 2.34
N ARG A 292 16.59 11.97 3.60
CA ARG A 292 17.50 11.96 4.76
C ARG A 292 18.25 10.65 4.90
N TYR A 293 17.56 9.52 4.69
CA TYR A 293 18.18 8.20 4.72
C TYR A 293 19.24 8.04 3.61
N TYR A 294 18.97 8.54 2.40
CA TYR A 294 19.92 8.58 1.28
C TYR A 294 21.19 9.32 1.68
N HIS A 295 21.08 10.55 2.18
CA HIS A 295 22.26 11.34 2.54
C HIS A 295 23.09 10.71 3.67
N ALA A 296 22.45 10.00 4.61
CA ALA A 296 23.15 9.26 5.65
C ALA A 296 23.85 7.98 5.16
N HIS A 297 23.46 7.44 3.99
CA HIS A 297 23.95 6.17 3.45
C HIS A 297 24.28 6.26 1.96
N ARG A 298 24.81 7.41 1.52
CA ARG A 298 24.97 7.77 0.10
C ARG A 298 25.70 6.71 -0.70
N ASP A 299 26.75 6.13 -0.12
CA ASP A 299 27.61 5.12 -0.75
C ASP A 299 26.88 3.78 -1.01
N ARG A 300 25.74 3.54 -0.35
CA ARG A 300 24.90 2.36 -0.58
C ARG A 300 24.00 2.51 -1.79
N PHE A 301 23.78 3.73 -2.29
CA PHE A 301 22.82 4.00 -3.37
C PHE A 301 23.42 4.85 -4.49
N PRO A 302 24.55 4.43 -5.10
CA PRO A 302 25.21 5.24 -6.14
C PRO A 302 24.27 5.57 -7.32
N MET A 303 23.39 4.63 -7.69
CA MET A 303 22.41 4.79 -8.78
C MET A 303 21.29 5.81 -8.48
N LEU A 304 21.05 6.16 -7.22
CA LEU A 304 20.01 7.13 -6.86
C LEU A 304 20.53 8.57 -6.82
N ARG A 305 21.84 8.79 -7.00
CA ARG A 305 22.47 10.11 -6.86
C ARG A 305 21.81 11.18 -7.69
N GLU A 306 21.66 10.93 -8.99
CA GLU A 306 21.04 11.89 -9.89
C GLU A 306 19.55 12.10 -9.63
N LEU A 307 18.87 11.10 -9.06
CA LEU A 307 17.43 11.16 -8.81
C LEU A 307 17.09 11.93 -7.53
N VAL A 308 18.00 11.93 -6.54
CA VAL A 308 17.80 12.56 -5.23
C VAL A 308 18.45 13.94 -5.14
N GLU A 309 19.58 14.18 -5.85
CA GLU A 309 20.33 15.44 -5.76
C GLU A 309 19.88 16.52 -6.75
N LYS A 310 18.96 16.19 -7.68
CA LYS A 310 18.33 17.14 -8.61
C LYS A 310 16.98 17.62 -8.07
#